data_AF-A0A858BSC4-F1
#
_entry.id   AF-A0A858BSC4-F1
#
_cell.length_a   1.000
_cell.length_b   1.000
_cell.length_c   1.000
_cell.angle_alpha   90.00
_cell.angle_beta   90.00
_cell.angle_gamma   90.00
#
_symmetry.space_group_name_H-M   'P 1'
#
loop_
_entity.id
_entity.type
_entity.pdbx_description
1 polymer ?
#
loop_
_entity_poly.entity_id
_entity_poly.type
_entity_poly.pdbx_seq_one_letter_code
_entity_poly.pdbx_strand_id
1 'polypeptide(L)'
;MNEAYVAECLNLAENMYNGLHVGTDLLIVYEDCYSEREQENIFFFESCLKGIGQTESYCFFWKFSPMKETYPAALANNQEVHVCTRRLYEAKDIDTRRLFLEIICSDIGGKYDLASKVFILDMATSCLFHLYDDRGLWVSKPAEKRAK
;
A
#
# COMPACT_ATOMS: atom_id res chain seq x y z
N MET A 1 6.20 18.80 -11.30
CA MET A 1 6.14 17.33 -11.43
C MET A 1 6.67 16.93 -12.81
N ASN A 2 7.58 15.97 -12.89
CA ASN A 2 8.09 15.50 -14.19
C ASN A 2 7.10 14.49 -14.78
N GLU A 3 6.21 14.96 -15.65
CA GLU A 3 5.12 14.14 -16.20
C GLU A 3 5.62 12.92 -16.97
N ALA A 4 6.73 13.03 -17.69
CA ALA A 4 7.33 11.92 -18.43
C ALA A 4 7.82 10.82 -17.47
N TYR A 5 8.46 11.21 -16.37
CA TYR A 5 8.90 10.28 -15.34
C TYR A 5 7.73 9.55 -14.68
N VAL A 6 6.68 10.29 -14.29
CA VAL A 6 5.47 9.69 -13.69
C VAL A 6 4.79 8.71 -14.65
N ALA A 7 4.67 9.09 -15.92
CA ALA A 7 4.08 8.22 -16.93
C ALA A 7 4.90 6.93 -17.15
N GLU A 8 6.23 7.02 -17.13
CA GLU A 8 7.11 5.85 -17.24
C GLU A 8 6.95 4.92 -16.04
N CYS A 9 7.00 5.45 -14.81
CA CYS A 9 6.77 4.66 -13.59
C CYS A 9 5.40 3.99 -13.59
N LEU A 10 4.34 4.73 -13.96
CA LEU A 10 2.98 4.20 -14.02
C LEU A 10 2.87 3.04 -15.02
N ASN A 11 3.39 3.23 -16.24
CA ASN A 11 3.36 2.18 -17.26
C ASN A 11 4.15 0.94 -16.83
N LEU A 12 5.30 1.10 -16.18
CA LEU A 12 6.08 -0.01 -15.64
C LEU A 12 5.30 -0.76 -14.56
N ALA A 13 4.70 -0.05 -13.61
CA ALA A 13 3.90 -0.65 -12.54
C ALA A 13 2.67 -1.40 -13.08
N GLU A 14 1.93 -0.82 -14.02
CA GLU A 14 0.79 -1.48 -14.68
C GLU A 14 1.23 -2.73 -15.45
N ASN A 15 2.30 -2.64 -16.23
CA ASN A 15 2.82 -3.78 -16.99
C ASN A 15 3.25 -4.93 -16.07
N MET A 16 3.92 -4.61 -14.96
CA MET A 16 4.31 -5.60 -13.97
C MET A 16 3.10 -6.25 -13.32
N TYR A 17 2.13 -5.46 -12.85
CA TYR A 17 0.90 -5.98 -12.25
C TYR A 17 0.13 -6.90 -13.22
N ASN A 18 -0.06 -6.46 -14.46
CA ASN A 18 -0.75 -7.23 -15.49
C ASN A 18 -0.02 -8.53 -15.83
N GLY A 19 1.32 -8.52 -15.82
CA GLY A 19 2.16 -9.69 -16.05
C GLY A 19 2.07 -10.76 -14.96
N LEU A 20 1.53 -10.43 -13.78
CA LEU A 20 1.31 -11.40 -12.69
C LEU A 20 0.05 -12.23 -12.88
N HIS A 21 -0.83 -11.86 -13.81
CA HIS A 21 -2.11 -12.51 -14.05
C HIS A 21 -2.96 -12.63 -12.77
N VAL A 22 -2.99 -11.54 -11.99
CA VAL A 22 -3.77 -11.44 -10.76
C VAL A 22 -5.26 -11.73 -11.05
N GLY A 23 -5.85 -12.62 -10.26
CA GLY A 23 -7.25 -13.03 -10.40
C GLY A 23 -8.26 -12.03 -9.86
N THR A 24 -9.48 -12.51 -9.59
CA THR A 24 -10.59 -11.69 -9.05
C THR A 24 -10.89 -11.96 -7.59
N ASP A 25 -10.03 -12.71 -6.90
CA ASP A 25 -10.18 -13.04 -5.49
C ASP A 25 -9.08 -12.32 -4.71
N LEU A 26 -9.30 -11.03 -4.47
CA LEU A 26 -8.29 -10.14 -3.92
C LEU A 26 -8.56 -9.84 -2.46
N LEU A 27 -7.50 -9.96 -1.65
CA LEU A 27 -7.44 -9.35 -0.33
C LEU A 27 -6.52 -8.13 -0.41
N ILE A 28 -7.09 -6.96 -0.17
CA ILE A 28 -6.36 -5.70 -0.16
C ILE A 28 -6.14 -5.26 1.28
N VAL A 29 -4.90 -4.91 1.62
CA VAL A 29 -4.55 -4.31 2.90
C VAL A 29 -4.25 -2.84 2.68
N TYR A 30 -4.96 -1.97 3.39
CA TYR A 30 -4.62 -0.56 3.53
C TYR A 30 -4.13 -0.32 4.96
N GLU A 31 -2.92 0.20 5.11
CA GLU A 31 -2.29 0.42 6.41
C GLU A 31 -1.87 1.88 6.59
N ASP A 32 -2.45 2.52 7.60
CA ASP A 32 -2.11 3.87 8.04
C ASP A 32 -1.41 3.78 9.39
N CYS A 33 -0.07 3.89 9.37
CA CYS A 33 0.77 3.74 10.54
C CYS A 33 0.95 5.03 11.37
N TYR A 34 0.61 6.20 10.81
CA TYR A 34 0.97 7.51 11.38
C TYR A 34 -0.25 8.34 11.83
N SER A 35 -1.41 7.70 11.94
CA SER A 35 -2.62 8.31 12.52
C SER A 35 -3.12 9.55 11.80
N GLU A 36 -2.81 9.71 10.51
CA GLU A 36 -3.15 10.96 9.84
C GLU A 36 -4.66 11.14 9.70
N ARG A 37 -5.47 10.08 9.90
CA ARG A 37 -6.94 10.11 9.82
C ARG A 37 -7.41 10.87 8.56
N GLU A 38 -6.64 10.77 7.49
CA GLU A 38 -6.95 11.43 6.23
C GLU A 38 -8.05 10.63 5.55
N GLN A 39 -9.28 10.98 5.93
CA GLN A 39 -10.48 10.37 5.39
C GLN A 39 -10.51 10.47 3.86
N GLU A 40 -9.91 11.52 3.29
CA GLU A 40 -9.72 11.68 1.86
C GLU A 40 -8.87 10.58 1.21
N ASN A 41 -7.76 10.15 1.83
CA ASN A 41 -6.92 9.07 1.31
C ASN A 41 -7.70 7.75 1.28
N ILE A 42 -8.45 7.47 2.36
CA ILE A 42 -9.28 6.27 2.46
C ILE A 42 -10.39 6.30 1.42
N PHE A 43 -11.12 7.43 1.29
CA PHE A 43 -12.19 7.55 0.30
C PHE A 43 -11.68 7.40 -1.12
N PHE A 44 -10.53 8.01 -1.44
CA PHE A 44 -9.91 7.83 -2.74
C PHE A 44 -9.51 6.38 -2.98
N PHE A 45 -8.83 5.75 -2.03
CA PHE A 45 -8.40 4.36 -2.11
C PHE A 45 -9.60 3.43 -2.32
N GLU A 46 -10.64 3.55 -1.50
CA GLU A 46 -11.87 2.75 -1.60
C GLU A 46 -12.56 2.98 -2.96
N SER A 47 -12.51 4.20 -3.52
CA SER A 47 -13.05 4.49 -4.86
C SER A 47 -12.30 3.81 -6.01
N CYS A 48 -11.11 3.26 -5.75
CA CYS A 48 -10.35 2.48 -6.73
C CYS A 48 -10.69 0.99 -6.66
N LEU A 49 -11.34 0.52 -5.60
CA LEU A 49 -11.72 -0.90 -5.45
C LEU A 49 -13.07 -1.16 -6.13
N LYS A 50 -13.20 -2.32 -6.77
CA LYS A 50 -14.45 -2.74 -7.44
C LYS A 50 -14.96 -4.06 -6.87
N GLY A 51 -16.29 -4.14 -6.73
CA GLY A 51 -16.96 -5.34 -6.23
C GLY A 51 -16.55 -5.68 -4.79
N ILE A 52 -16.45 -4.65 -3.93
CA ILE A 52 -16.05 -4.79 -2.53
C ILE A 52 -16.98 -5.81 -1.83
N GLY A 53 -16.37 -6.80 -1.19
CA GLY A 53 -17.01 -7.84 -0.40
C GLY A 53 -16.92 -7.55 1.10
N GLN A 54 -16.38 -8.49 1.87
CA GLN A 54 -16.14 -8.29 3.30
C GLN A 54 -15.06 -7.22 3.55
N THR A 55 -15.28 -6.41 4.58
CA THR A 55 -14.32 -5.40 5.04
C THR A 55 -14.08 -5.53 6.53
N GLU A 56 -12.83 -5.40 6.96
CA GLU A 56 -12.45 -5.43 8.37
C GLU A 56 -11.54 -4.25 8.69
N SER A 57 -11.60 -3.75 9.92
CA SER A 57 -10.75 -2.66 10.38
C SER A 57 -10.23 -2.96 11.77
N TYR A 58 -8.93 -2.80 11.93
CA TYR A 58 -8.20 -3.03 13.16
C TYR A 58 -7.45 -1.77 13.55
N CYS A 59 -7.57 -1.37 14.80
CA CYS A 59 -6.80 -0.27 15.37
C CYS A 59 -5.85 -0.82 16.43
N PHE A 60 -4.59 -0.40 16.37
CA PHE A 60 -3.56 -0.81 17.32
C PHE A 60 -2.59 0.34 17.58
N PHE A 61 -1.83 0.23 18.67
CA PHE A 61 -0.86 1.24 19.05
C PHE A 61 0.54 0.73 18.73
N TRP A 62 1.32 1.57 18.05
CA TRP A 62 2.71 1.30 17.76
C TRP A 62 3.60 2.38 18.37
N LYS A 63 4.79 1.97 18.80
CA LYS A 63 5.79 2.84 19.40
C LYS A 63 7.18 2.39 18.96
N PHE A 64 8.03 3.35 18.64
CA PHE A 64 9.42 3.07 18.36
C PHE A 64 10.14 2.46 19.57
N SER A 65 11.14 1.61 19.31
CA SER A 65 12.03 1.16 20.37
C SER A 65 12.72 2.36 21.02
N PRO A 66 12.80 2.44 22.35
CA PRO A 66 13.45 3.56 23.00
C PRO A 66 14.89 3.72 22.53
N MET A 67 15.19 4.89 21.98
CA MET A 67 16.54 5.36 21.70
C MET A 67 17.26 5.61 23.03
N LYS A 68 18.55 5.25 23.10
CA LYS A 68 19.37 5.47 24.30
C LYS A 68 19.88 6.90 24.38
N GLU A 69 19.89 7.57 23.23
CA GLU A 69 20.37 8.91 23.05
C GLU A 69 19.43 9.94 23.68
N THR A 70 20.00 11.07 24.11
CA THR A 70 19.29 12.08 24.92
C THR A 70 19.10 13.40 24.17
N TYR A 71 19.40 13.45 22.88
CA TYR A 71 19.10 14.64 22.08
C TYR A 71 17.58 14.77 21.84
N PRO A 72 17.05 15.98 21.59
CA PRO A 72 15.61 16.23 21.58
C PRO A 72 14.79 15.30 20.68
N ALA A 73 15.26 15.01 19.46
CA ALA A 73 14.56 14.10 18.55
C ALA A 73 14.50 12.65 19.06
N ALA A 74 15.54 12.15 19.74
CA ALA A 74 15.52 10.83 20.37
C ALA A 74 14.56 10.78 21.57
N LEU A 75 14.49 11.85 22.37
CA LEU A 75 13.55 11.94 23.48
C LEU A 75 12.09 12.03 23.01
N ALA A 76 11.83 12.76 21.93
CA ALA A 76 10.51 12.81 21.30
C ALA A 76 10.07 11.42 20.81
N ASN A 77 10.97 10.71 20.11
CA ASN A 77 10.76 9.34 19.64
C ASN A 77 10.41 8.38 20.80
N ASN A 78 11.05 8.56 21.96
CA ASN A 78 10.80 7.75 23.15
C ASN A 78 9.43 7.99 23.80
N GLN A 79 8.71 9.04 23.41
CA GLN A 79 7.39 9.39 23.94
C GLN A 79 6.27 9.17 22.93
N GLU A 80 6.59 9.15 21.64
CA GLU A 80 5.62 9.06 20.57
C GLU A 80 4.91 7.69 20.55
N VAL A 81 3.58 7.72 20.48
CA VAL A 81 2.74 6.55 20.29
C VAL A 81 1.84 6.84 19.11
N HIS A 82 1.95 6.02 18.08
CA HIS A 82 1.13 6.13 16.88
C HIS A 82 -0.08 5.20 17.00
N VAL A 83 -1.24 5.72 16.62
CA VAL A 83 -2.45 4.92 16.39
C VAL A 83 -2.42 4.43 14.95
N CYS A 84 -2.13 3.16 14.77
CA CYS A 84 -2.15 2.54 13.47
C CYS A 84 -3.55 2.01 13.17
N THR A 85 -4.00 2.16 11.93
CA THR A 85 -5.22 1.54 11.44
C THR A 85 -4.89 0.64 10.25
N ARG A 86 -5.23 -0.65 10.36
CA ARG A 86 -5.17 -1.59 9.24
C ARG A 86 -6.59 -1.91 8.79
N ARG A 87 -6.86 -1.73 7.50
CA ARG A 87 -8.12 -2.07 6.87
C ARG A 87 -7.88 -3.20 5.87
N LEU A 88 -8.76 -4.18 5.89
CA LEU A 88 -8.79 -5.31 4.97
C LEU A 88 -10.03 -5.19 4.10
N TYR A 89 -9.87 -5.40 2.80
CA TYR A 89 -10.95 -5.39 1.83
C TYR A 89 -10.86 -6.62 0.96
N GLU A 90 -11.94 -7.39 0.89
CA GLU A 90 -12.15 -8.28 -0.24
C GLU A 90 -12.60 -7.45 -1.45
N ALA A 91 -11.95 -7.65 -2.59
CA ALA A 91 -12.29 -6.95 -3.83
C ALA A 91 -12.18 -7.90 -5.03
N LYS A 92 -12.94 -7.59 -6.09
CA LYS A 92 -12.93 -8.36 -7.33
C LYS A 92 -11.97 -7.82 -8.37
N ASP A 93 -11.70 -6.52 -8.31
CA ASP A 93 -10.84 -5.81 -9.25
C ASP A 93 -10.41 -4.47 -8.63
N ILE A 94 -9.36 -3.88 -9.19
CA ILE A 94 -8.80 -2.60 -8.77
C ILE A 94 -8.58 -1.73 -10.00
N ASP A 95 -8.94 -0.44 -9.91
CA ASP A 95 -8.46 0.57 -10.84
C ASP A 95 -6.98 0.88 -10.57
N THR A 96 -6.11 -0.03 -11.01
CA THR A 96 -4.66 0.04 -10.78
C THR A 96 -4.05 1.29 -11.37
N ARG A 97 -4.55 1.77 -12.52
CA ARG A 97 -4.05 2.99 -13.13
C ARG A 97 -4.24 4.22 -12.22
N ARG A 98 -5.45 4.41 -11.70
CA ARG A 98 -5.73 5.54 -10.77
C ARG A 98 -4.96 5.38 -9.47
N LEU A 99 -4.97 4.18 -8.90
CA LEU A 99 -4.33 3.92 -7.62
C LEU A 99 -2.80 4.08 -7.70
N PHE A 100 -2.16 3.47 -8.69
CA PHE A 100 -0.70 3.51 -8.84
C PHE A 100 -0.20 4.91 -9.16
N LEU A 101 -0.97 5.69 -9.93
CA LEU A 101 -0.64 7.10 -10.17
C LEU A 101 -0.50 7.88 -8.86
N GLU A 102 -1.46 7.77 -7.95
CA GLU A 102 -1.42 8.51 -6.68
C GLU A 102 -0.37 7.94 -5.70
N ILE A 103 -0.11 6.62 -5.73
CA ILE A 103 1.01 6.04 -4.97
C ILE A 103 2.34 6.60 -5.46
N ILE A 104 2.58 6.60 -6.78
CA ILE A 104 3.81 7.15 -7.39
C ILE A 104 3.95 8.64 -7.07
N CYS A 105 2.84 9.37 -7.08
CA CYS A 105 2.87 10.80 -6.83
C CYS A 105 3.05 11.15 -5.34
N SER A 106 2.78 10.23 -4.40
CA SER A 106 2.77 10.51 -2.95
C SER A 106 4.05 11.21 -2.47
N ASP A 107 5.23 10.80 -2.96
CA ASP A 107 6.53 11.38 -2.56
C ASP A 107 7.02 12.55 -3.44
N ILE A 108 6.33 12.85 -4.55
CA ILE A 108 6.77 13.83 -5.56
C ILE A 108 5.74 14.94 -5.82
N GLY A 109 4.82 15.15 -4.88
CA GLY A 109 3.85 16.25 -4.88
C GLY A 109 2.43 15.88 -5.31
N GLY A 110 2.04 14.62 -5.09
CA GLY A 110 0.68 14.11 -5.28
C GLY A 110 -0.31 14.65 -4.26
N LYS A 111 -1.59 14.34 -4.47
CA LYS A 111 -2.67 14.82 -3.60
C LYS A 111 -2.81 13.96 -2.33
N TYR A 112 -2.61 12.67 -2.46
CA TYR A 112 -2.85 11.69 -1.41
C TYR A 112 -1.52 11.12 -0.91
N ASP A 113 -1.42 10.84 0.38
CA ASP A 113 -0.28 10.12 0.96
C ASP A 113 -0.61 8.62 1.03
N LEU A 114 -0.22 7.89 -0.01
CA LEU A 114 -0.45 6.46 -0.18
C LEU A 114 0.84 5.64 -0.26
N ALA A 115 2.00 6.29 -0.19
CA ALA A 115 3.30 5.62 -0.26
C ALA A 115 3.40 4.56 0.86
N SER A 116 3.74 3.34 0.47
CA SER A 116 3.88 2.19 1.37
C SER A 116 2.62 1.76 2.13
N LYS A 117 1.43 2.25 1.76
CA LYS A 117 0.18 1.97 2.52
C LYS A 117 -0.65 0.83 1.95
N VAL A 118 -0.42 0.39 0.71
CA VAL A 118 -1.34 -0.52 0.00
C VAL A 118 -0.68 -1.83 -0.43
N PHE A 119 -1.24 -2.96 0.03
CA PHE A 119 -0.83 -4.30 -0.36
C PHE A 119 -1.95 -5.01 -1.10
N ILE A 120 -1.64 -5.64 -2.22
CA ILE A 120 -2.60 -6.37 -3.05
C ILE A 120 -2.22 -7.85 -3.03
N LEU A 121 -3.06 -8.68 -2.43
CA LEU A 121 -2.87 -10.13 -2.37
C LEU A 121 -3.91 -10.82 -3.25
N ASP A 122 -3.44 -11.58 -4.24
CA ASP A 122 -4.28 -12.55 -4.94
C ASP A 122 -4.38 -13.81 -4.09
N MET A 123 -5.57 -14.11 -3.59
CA MET A 123 -5.79 -15.24 -2.69
C MET A 123 -5.70 -16.59 -3.42
N ALA A 124 -6.03 -16.63 -4.71
CA ALA A 124 -5.98 -17.85 -5.51
C ALA A 124 -4.53 -18.28 -5.80
N THR A 125 -3.66 -17.31 -6.06
CA THR A 125 -2.24 -17.58 -6.40
C THR A 125 -1.28 -17.32 -5.24
N SER A 126 -1.78 -16.76 -4.13
CA SER A 126 -0.99 -16.21 -3.03
C SER A 126 0.10 -15.23 -3.50
N CYS A 127 -0.17 -14.51 -4.60
CA CYS A 127 0.72 -13.51 -5.15
C CYS A 127 0.53 -12.19 -4.41
N LEU A 128 1.59 -11.69 -3.79
CA LEU A 128 1.62 -10.37 -3.16
C LEU A 128 2.25 -9.36 -4.10
N PHE A 129 1.55 -8.24 -4.31
CA PHE A 129 2.04 -7.07 -5.00
C PHE A 129 1.97 -5.86 -4.07
N HIS A 130 3.09 -5.16 -3.92
CA HIS A 130 3.20 -3.94 -3.13
C HIS A 130 4.04 -2.91 -3.88
N LEU A 131 3.38 -1.86 -4.37
CA LEU A 131 4.02 -0.68 -4.92
C LEU A 131 4.30 0.29 -3.77
N TYR A 132 5.58 0.51 -3.48
CA TYR A 132 6.02 1.33 -2.35
C TYR A 132 5.81 2.82 -2.66
N ASP A 133 6.33 3.28 -3.80
CA ASP A 133 6.30 4.67 -4.29
C ASP A 133 6.81 4.67 -5.75
N ASP A 134 7.39 5.78 -6.21
CA ASP A 134 8.06 5.91 -7.51
C ASP A 134 9.41 5.17 -7.62
N ARG A 135 9.93 4.61 -6.52
CA ARG A 135 11.28 4.02 -6.38
C ARG A 135 11.28 2.52 -6.06
N GLY A 136 10.20 1.97 -5.51
CA GLY A 136 10.20 0.62 -4.93
C GLY A 136 8.99 -0.24 -5.28
N LEU A 137 9.25 -1.51 -5.59
CA LEU A 137 8.23 -2.54 -5.77
C LEU A 137 8.66 -3.84 -5.08
N TRP A 138 7.73 -4.49 -4.39
CA TRP A 138 7.89 -5.85 -3.91
C TRP A 138 6.81 -6.75 -4.53
N VAL A 139 7.27 -7.79 -5.24
CA VAL A 139 6.45 -8.89 -5.75
C VAL A 139 6.91 -10.20 -5.13
N SER A 140 5.96 -11.02 -4.66
CA SER A 140 6.23 -12.38 -4.18
C SER A 140 5.19 -13.35 -4.72
N LYS A 141 5.64 -14.52 -5.19
CA LYS A 141 4.79 -15.62 -5.63
C LYS A 141 5.28 -16.92 -4.97
N PRO A 142 4.40 -17.85 -4.56
CA PRO A 142 4.83 -19.14 -4.05
C PRO A 142 5.68 -19.87 -5.09
N ALA A 143 6.73 -20.57 -4.64
CA ALA A 143 7.49 -21.45 -5.52
C ALA A 143 6.56 -22.52 -6.12
N GLU A 144 6.62 -22.72 -7.44
CA GLU A 144 5.94 -23.84 -8.07
C GLU A 144 6.42 -25.13 -7.41
N LYS A 145 5.49 -25.90 -6.82
CA LYS A 145 5.79 -27.26 -6.40
C LYS A 145 6.13 -28.04 -7.67
N ARG A 146 7.42 -28.26 -7.93
CA ARG A 146 7.85 -29.21 -8.95
C ARG A 146 7.24 -30.56 -8.58
N ALA A 147 6.29 -31.03 -9.38
CA ALA A 147 5.83 -32.41 -9.31
C ALA A 147 7.07 -33.31 -9.48
N LYS A 148 7.33 -34.13 -8.47
CA LYS A 148 8.34 -35.20 -8.56
C LYS A 148 7.79 -36.35 -9.38
#